data_AF-A0ABC9ZLL7-F1
#
_entry.id   AF-A0ABC9ZLL7-F1
#
_cell.length_a   1.000
_cell.length_b   1.000
_cell.length_c   1.000
_cell.angle_alpha   90.00
_cell.angle_beta   90.00
_cell.angle_gamma   90.00
#
_symmetry.space_group_name_H-M   'P 1'
#
loop_
_entity.id
_entity.type
_entity.pdbx_description
1 polymer ?
#
loop_
_entity_poly.entity_id
_entity_poly.type
_entity_poly.pdbx_seq_one_letter_code
_entity_poly.pdbx_strand_id
1 'polypeptide(L)'
;MSVDMLDTGIDVPEVLNLVFFKPVHSPVKFWQMVGRGTRLCPDLFGPGADKQEFFIFDYCDNIDQFEGTEDFSSATGSKQTSIVERGFAKRILQLQYLEGEDRAAVVESLLADLRSVPEDSVLVPPASKPYLARYKVSGAWNGIRGDAASLAIDHLAHLPMARAGEEEQARRFDLLLWTLELGLFEPDPRQVPNFKKLAVLVEALLDKTTIPAVAQQAPLLEEMSAPDWSTNATYEELELARRALRGLIKTIDRGKRKAVITDFEDELGGLTAVEVTATGGTEIEASVVEERLRQALEAEAATNLSLRKLRSGKPINTYDVDELERLVAECHVEGAEQLRESHVEESIGRFLRGIVGMDEPAVRAEFDAILADTTLNSVQIQFVDLLVGYIARNGVLETAELTWPPFDEYGNVVDIFSDKTVRAIGQGIRQLTLSAYAAS
;
A
#
# COMPACT_ATOMS: atom_id res chain seq x y z
N MET A 1 34.18 12.74 4.18
CA MET A 1 32.93 12.24 3.59
C MET A 1 32.99 10.72 3.53
N SER A 2 32.30 10.03 4.42
CA SER A 2 32.20 8.58 4.40
C SER A 2 30.84 8.17 3.87
N VAL A 3 30.84 7.36 2.82
CA VAL A 3 29.63 6.69 2.32
C VAL A 3 29.28 5.57 3.32
N ASP A 4 28.04 5.53 3.77
CA ASP A 4 27.44 4.47 4.62
C ASP A 4 28.00 4.24 6.04
N MET A 5 28.68 5.21 6.66
CA MET A 5 29.12 5.02 8.07
C MET A 5 27.99 5.09 9.10
N LEU A 6 26.91 5.84 8.85
CA LEU A 6 25.76 5.89 9.78
C LEU A 6 24.75 4.73 9.59
N ASP A 7 24.95 3.87 8.58
CA ASP A 7 24.18 2.64 8.38
C ASP A 7 24.74 1.45 9.20
N THR A 8 25.94 1.62 9.77
CA THR A 8 26.58 0.67 10.67
C THR A 8 26.57 1.21 12.10
N GLY A 9 26.75 0.36 13.11
CA GLY A 9 26.63 0.68 14.55
C GLY A 9 27.67 1.67 15.12
N ILE A 10 28.11 2.65 14.33
CA ILE A 10 29.02 3.71 14.72
C ILE A 10 28.23 4.77 15.50
N ASP A 11 28.67 5.01 16.74
CA ASP A 11 28.09 5.96 17.67
C ASP A 11 29.02 7.17 17.80
N VAL A 12 28.60 8.33 17.29
CA VAL A 12 29.37 9.58 17.34
C VAL A 12 28.45 10.70 17.84
N PRO A 13 28.44 10.99 19.14
CA PRO A 13 27.65 12.08 19.74
C PRO A 13 27.97 13.47 19.16
N GLU A 14 29.19 13.67 18.65
CA GLU A 14 29.72 14.93 18.12
C GLU A 14 29.18 15.32 16.73
N VAL A 15 28.23 14.56 16.16
CA VAL A 15 27.68 14.85 14.82
C VAL A 15 26.93 16.19 14.81
N LEU A 16 27.38 17.14 13.99
CA LEU A 16 26.77 18.47 13.84
C LEU A 16 26.07 18.68 12.50
N ASN A 17 26.40 17.89 11.48
CA ASN A 17 25.85 18.02 10.15
C ASN A 17 25.54 16.64 9.58
N LEU A 18 24.29 16.42 9.21
CA LEU A 18 23.81 15.23 8.52
C LEU A 18 23.45 15.64 7.09
N VAL A 19 24.01 14.94 6.11
CA VAL A 19 23.85 15.29 4.70
C VAL A 19 23.23 14.10 3.95
N PHE A 20 21.99 14.26 3.48
CA PHE A 20 21.34 13.29 2.61
C PHE A 20 21.63 13.64 1.14
N PHE A 21 22.48 12.82 0.53
CA PHE A 21 22.87 12.93 -0.89
C PHE A 21 22.36 11.76 -1.74
N LYS A 22 21.50 10.93 -1.15
CA LYS A 22 20.81 9.80 -1.80
C LYS A 22 19.39 9.72 -1.26
N PRO A 23 18.41 9.31 -2.08
CA PRO A 23 17.07 9.05 -1.59
C PRO A 23 17.09 7.87 -0.62
N VAL A 24 16.45 8.05 0.53
CA VAL A 24 16.16 7.03 1.53
C VAL A 24 14.77 6.51 1.22
N HIS A 25 14.63 5.20 1.07
CA HIS A 25 13.34 4.62 0.65
C HIS A 25 12.52 4.03 1.81
N SER A 26 13.02 4.16 3.04
CA SER A 26 12.39 3.61 4.24
C SER A 26 12.26 4.69 5.30
N PRO A 27 11.04 4.98 5.79
CA PRO A 27 10.83 5.97 6.84
C PRO A 27 11.56 5.57 8.13
N VAL A 28 11.56 4.29 8.49
CA VAL A 28 12.31 3.75 9.64
C VAL A 28 13.81 4.04 9.49
N LYS A 29 14.36 3.84 8.30
CA LYS A 29 15.78 4.08 8.02
C LYS A 29 16.12 5.57 8.05
N PHE A 30 15.24 6.40 7.50
CA PHE A 30 15.35 7.85 7.51
C PHE A 30 15.39 8.39 8.94
N TRP A 31 14.39 8.04 9.76
CA TRP A 31 14.33 8.44 11.17
C TRP A 31 15.46 7.84 12.01
N GLN A 32 15.94 6.63 11.71
CA GLN A 32 17.15 6.07 12.32
C GLN A 32 18.41 6.86 11.96
N MET A 33 18.51 7.42 10.74
CA MET A 33 19.63 8.27 10.35
C MET A 33 19.55 9.62 11.06
N VAL A 34 18.37 10.25 11.08
CA VAL A 34 18.11 11.53 11.78
C VAL A 34 18.38 11.40 13.28
N GLY A 35 17.91 10.32 13.91
CA GLY A 35 18.10 10.04 15.34
C GLY A 35 19.55 9.84 15.78
N ARG A 36 20.50 9.71 14.84
CA ARG A 36 21.94 9.73 15.19
C ARG A 36 22.48 11.14 15.42
N GLY A 37 21.85 12.15 14.82
CA GLY A 37 22.17 13.56 15.01
C GLY A 37 21.66 14.14 16.34
N THR A 38 20.64 13.54 16.96
CA THR A 38 19.97 14.07 18.16
C THR A 38 20.71 13.79 19.47
N ARG A 39 21.86 13.11 19.43
CA ARG A 39 22.66 12.79 20.62
C ARG A 39 23.23 14.06 21.25
N LEU A 40 23.01 14.18 22.56
CA LEU A 40 23.60 15.23 23.39
C LEU A 40 25.11 15.02 23.51
N CYS A 41 25.86 16.11 23.38
CA CYS A 41 27.31 16.11 23.53
C CYS A 41 27.74 17.35 24.34
N PRO A 42 28.10 17.17 25.62
CA PRO A 42 28.60 18.27 26.44
C PRO A 42 29.94 18.79 25.96
N ASP A 43 30.22 20.08 26.21
CA ASP A 43 31.48 20.76 25.90
C ASP A 43 31.95 20.70 24.43
N LEU A 44 31.06 20.34 23.48
CA LEU A 44 31.41 20.12 22.07
C LEU A 44 32.01 21.36 21.40
N PHE A 45 31.55 22.54 21.80
CA PHE A 45 32.01 23.83 21.29
C PHE A 45 32.99 24.55 22.24
N GLY A 46 33.38 23.90 23.35
CA GLY A 46 34.25 24.42 24.39
C GLY A 46 33.66 24.26 25.81
N PRO A 47 34.42 24.58 26.87
CA PRO A 47 33.96 24.37 28.25
C PRO A 47 32.67 25.13 28.57
N GLY A 48 31.61 24.40 28.93
CA GLY A 48 30.26 24.89 29.18
C GLY A 48 29.41 25.15 27.93
N ALA A 49 29.91 24.79 26.73
CA ALA A 49 29.23 25.02 25.46
C ALA A 49 28.83 23.69 24.80
N ASP A 50 27.69 23.17 25.25
CA ASP A 50 27.12 21.90 24.81
C ASP A 50 26.49 22.00 23.43
N LYS A 51 26.39 20.87 22.75
CA LYS A 51 25.63 20.73 21.50
C LYS A 51 24.14 21.03 21.73
N GLN A 52 23.65 22.10 21.10
CA GLN A 52 22.23 22.51 21.16
C GLN A 52 21.41 22.02 19.97
N GLU A 53 22.05 21.93 18.81
CA GLU A 53 21.39 21.63 17.54
C GLU A 53 22.35 20.90 16.60
N PHE A 54 21.80 20.36 15.51
CA PHE A 54 22.55 19.83 14.38
C PHE A 54 21.79 20.16 13.09
N PHE A 55 22.51 20.31 11.99
CA PHE A 55 21.93 20.67 10.71
C PHE A 55 21.69 19.43 9.85
N ILE A 56 20.54 19.39 9.19
CA ILE A 56 20.24 18.41 8.14
C ILE A 56 20.25 19.13 6.80
N PHE A 57 21.05 18.63 5.86
CA PHE A 57 21.07 19.09 4.48
C PHE A 57 20.51 17.98 3.61
N ASP A 58 19.33 18.20 3.03
CA ASP A 58 18.64 17.22 2.22
C ASP A 58 18.59 17.66 0.76
N TYR A 59 19.27 16.89 -0.10
CA TYR A 59 19.34 17.14 -1.54
C TYR A 59 18.43 16.20 -2.35
N CYS A 60 17.62 15.37 -1.69
CA CYS A 60 16.81 14.34 -2.34
C CYS A 60 15.35 14.33 -1.86
N ASP A 61 14.88 15.42 -1.25
CA ASP A 61 13.51 15.61 -0.76
C ASP A 61 13.02 14.47 0.16
N ASN A 62 13.93 13.90 0.96
CA ASN A 62 13.60 12.86 1.94
C ASN A 62 12.76 13.40 3.09
N ILE A 63 13.01 14.63 3.53
CA ILE A 63 12.25 15.30 4.59
C ILE A 63 10.80 15.42 4.13
N ASP A 64 10.53 16.06 2.99
CA ASP A 64 9.18 16.19 2.42
C ASP A 64 8.52 14.82 2.17
N GLN A 65 9.30 13.80 1.81
CA GLN A 65 8.80 12.44 1.59
C GLN A 65 8.35 11.74 2.89
N PHE A 66 8.95 12.06 4.04
CA PHE A 66 8.74 11.35 5.31
C PHE A 66 8.22 12.23 6.44
N GLU A 67 8.00 13.51 6.19
CA GLU A 67 7.31 14.43 7.09
C GLU A 67 5.90 13.90 7.38
N GLY A 68 5.55 13.79 8.67
CA GLY A 68 4.28 13.18 9.10
C GLY A 68 4.21 11.64 9.06
N THR A 69 5.30 10.94 8.70
CA THR A 69 5.39 9.46 8.79
C THR A 69 5.98 8.94 10.10
N GLU A 70 5.99 9.78 11.13
CA GLU A 70 6.49 9.45 12.48
C GLU A 70 5.62 8.37 13.17
N ASP A 71 4.39 8.20 12.69
CA ASP A 71 3.40 7.26 13.21
C ASP A 71 3.48 5.88 12.51
N PHE A 72 4.16 4.92 13.14
CA PHE A 72 4.41 3.59 12.55
C PHE A 72 3.27 2.57 12.73
N SER A 73 2.07 3.01 13.14
CA SER A 73 0.97 2.10 13.47
C SER A 73 0.03 1.74 12.32
N SER A 74 0.09 2.40 11.16
CA SER A 74 -0.84 2.12 10.06
C SER A 74 -0.28 2.39 8.66
N ALA A 75 1.02 2.16 8.45
CA ALA A 75 1.57 2.12 7.10
C ALA A 75 1.24 0.79 6.41
N THR A 76 0.13 0.71 5.67
CA THR A 76 0.11 -0.09 4.42
C THR A 76 1.02 0.59 3.40
N GLY A 77 2.32 0.65 3.72
CA GLY A 77 3.34 0.82 2.71
C GLY A 77 3.18 -0.35 1.76
N SER A 78 2.82 -0.06 0.51
CA SER A 78 2.90 -1.04 -0.57
C SER A 78 4.31 -1.62 -0.54
N LYS A 79 4.45 -2.82 0.04
CA LYS A 79 5.66 -3.63 -0.10
C LYS A 79 5.89 -3.69 -1.60
N GLN A 80 7.01 -3.14 -2.08
CA GLN A 80 7.42 -3.40 -3.45
C GLN A 80 7.67 -4.90 -3.56
N THR A 81 6.66 -5.62 -4.02
CA THR A 81 6.69 -7.07 -4.15
C THR A 81 7.76 -7.42 -5.17
N SER A 82 8.68 -8.30 -4.77
CA SER A 82 9.81 -8.63 -5.63
C SER A 82 9.32 -9.32 -6.92
N ILE A 83 10.12 -9.29 -7.99
CA ILE A 83 9.77 -10.00 -9.23
C ILE A 83 9.53 -11.50 -8.95
N VAL A 84 10.30 -12.07 -8.02
CA VAL A 84 10.17 -13.48 -7.60
C VAL A 84 8.84 -13.71 -6.88
N GLU A 85 8.49 -12.84 -5.94
CA GLU A 85 7.24 -12.90 -5.19
C GLU A 85 6.02 -12.77 -6.11
N ARG A 86 6.04 -11.76 -7.00
CA ARG A 86 4.99 -11.56 -8.00
C ARG A 86 4.88 -12.76 -8.94
N GLY A 87 6.01 -13.30 -9.40
CA GLY A 87 6.05 -14.48 -10.25
C GLY A 87 5.45 -15.71 -9.58
N PHE A 88 5.86 -15.98 -8.34
CA PHE A 88 5.36 -17.10 -7.54
C PHE A 88 3.84 -16.97 -7.30
N ALA A 89 3.36 -15.78 -6.96
CA ALA A 89 1.93 -15.52 -6.80
C ALA A 89 1.14 -15.81 -8.08
N LYS A 90 1.63 -15.34 -9.23
CA LYS A 90 1.00 -15.58 -10.54
C LYS A 90 0.94 -17.08 -10.86
N ARG A 91 1.99 -17.84 -10.57
CA ARG A 91 2.00 -19.31 -10.75
C ARG A 91 0.97 -20.02 -9.86
N ILE A 92 0.77 -19.57 -8.62
CA ILE A 92 -0.31 -20.11 -7.77
C ILE A 92 -1.69 -19.81 -8.38
N LEU A 93 -1.92 -18.57 -8.84
CA LEU A 93 -3.18 -18.18 -9.44
C LEU A 93 -3.50 -19.00 -10.70
N GLN A 94 -2.49 -19.37 -11.50
CA GLN A 94 -2.68 -20.22 -12.69
C GLN A 94 -3.23 -21.60 -12.35
N LEU A 95 -2.90 -22.15 -11.18
CA LEU A 95 -3.46 -23.41 -10.71
C LEU A 95 -4.99 -23.36 -10.53
N GLN A 96 -5.63 -22.20 -10.58
CA GLN A 96 -7.08 -22.15 -10.50
C GLN A 96 -7.74 -22.61 -11.81
N TYR A 97 -7.06 -22.37 -12.95
CA TYR A 97 -7.58 -22.59 -14.30
C TYR A 97 -6.94 -23.79 -15.01
N LEU A 98 -5.69 -24.14 -14.65
CA LEU A 98 -4.97 -25.23 -15.32
C LEU A 98 -5.34 -26.63 -14.81
N GLU A 99 -5.41 -27.56 -15.75
CA GLU A 99 -5.65 -28.99 -15.54
C GLU A 99 -4.58 -29.86 -16.22
N GLY A 100 -4.61 -31.17 -15.99
CA GLY A 100 -3.74 -32.14 -16.67
C GLY A 100 -2.23 -31.89 -16.50
N GLU A 101 -1.49 -32.03 -17.60
CA GLU A 101 -0.03 -31.94 -17.63
C GLU A 101 0.50 -30.53 -17.33
N ASP A 102 -0.18 -29.49 -17.80
CA ASP A 102 0.21 -28.09 -17.56
C ASP A 102 0.15 -27.74 -16.07
N ARG A 103 -0.93 -28.18 -15.41
CA ARG A 103 -1.05 -28.05 -13.96
C ARG A 103 0.09 -28.76 -13.25
N ALA A 104 0.40 -30.00 -13.65
CA ALA A 104 1.45 -30.79 -13.02
C ALA A 104 2.82 -30.10 -13.15
N ALA A 105 3.14 -29.53 -14.33
CA ALA A 105 4.37 -28.78 -14.55
C ALA A 105 4.47 -27.52 -13.69
N VAL A 106 3.35 -26.80 -13.49
CA VAL A 106 3.31 -25.63 -12.59
C VAL A 106 3.55 -26.03 -11.14
N VAL A 107 2.89 -27.09 -10.67
CA VAL A 107 3.08 -27.62 -9.31
C VAL A 107 4.53 -28.08 -9.09
N GLU A 108 5.14 -28.75 -10.07
CA GLU A 108 6.53 -29.18 -9.97
C GLU A 108 7.49 -27.99 -9.83
N SER A 109 7.28 -26.93 -10.59
CA SER A 109 8.06 -25.68 -10.49
C SER A 109 7.91 -25.03 -9.11
N LEU A 110 6.67 -24.88 -8.60
CA LEU A 110 6.41 -24.34 -7.27
C LEU A 110 7.03 -25.18 -6.15
N LEU A 111 7.03 -26.51 -6.30
CA LEU A 111 7.67 -27.41 -5.34
C LEU A 111 9.19 -27.26 -5.34
N ALA A 112 9.81 -27.12 -6.52
CA ALA A 112 11.25 -26.88 -6.62
C ALA A 112 11.64 -25.59 -5.89
N ASP A 113 10.84 -24.53 -6.07
CA ASP A 113 11.04 -23.25 -5.40
C ASP A 113 10.91 -23.37 -3.88
N LEU A 114 9.84 -23.97 -3.38
CA LEU A 114 9.62 -24.12 -1.93
C LEU A 114 10.67 -25.03 -1.29
N ARG A 115 11.11 -26.10 -1.96
CA ARG A 115 12.16 -26.98 -1.46
C ARG A 115 13.52 -26.29 -1.36
N SER A 116 13.74 -25.24 -2.15
CA SER A 116 14.96 -24.44 -2.08
C SER A 116 15.00 -23.46 -0.90
N VAL A 117 13.86 -23.22 -0.23
CA VAL A 117 13.78 -22.28 0.89
C VAL A 117 14.50 -22.86 2.13
N PRO A 118 15.50 -22.16 2.68
CA PRO A 118 16.19 -22.57 3.91
C PRO A 118 15.27 -22.41 5.13
N GLU A 119 14.81 -23.51 5.72
CA GLU A 119 13.82 -23.52 6.81
C GLU A 119 14.29 -22.83 8.10
N ASP A 120 15.61 -22.85 8.35
CA ASP A 120 16.24 -22.23 9.52
C ASP A 120 16.60 -20.75 9.29
N SER A 121 16.27 -20.19 8.12
CA SER A 121 16.54 -18.78 7.84
C SER A 121 15.62 -17.85 8.64
N VAL A 122 16.20 -16.77 9.16
CA VAL A 122 15.46 -15.69 9.84
C VAL A 122 14.45 -15.01 8.90
N LEU A 123 14.66 -15.12 7.58
CA LEU A 123 13.75 -14.62 6.55
C LEU A 123 12.51 -15.50 6.34
N VAL A 124 12.37 -16.61 7.08
CA VAL A 124 11.17 -17.46 7.08
C VAL A 124 10.39 -17.20 8.38
N PRO A 125 9.32 -16.37 8.36
CA PRO A 125 8.55 -16.05 9.55
C PRO A 125 7.94 -17.31 10.19
N PRO A 126 7.82 -17.38 11.53
CA PRO A 126 7.18 -18.50 12.20
C PRO A 126 5.76 -18.81 11.67
N ALA A 127 4.99 -17.78 11.31
CA ALA A 127 3.65 -17.92 10.73
C ALA A 127 3.65 -18.61 9.35
N SER A 128 4.74 -18.50 8.58
CA SER A 128 4.86 -19.11 7.25
C SER A 128 5.34 -20.56 7.29
N LYS A 129 5.92 -21.02 8.41
CA LYS A 129 6.48 -22.39 8.54
C LYS A 129 5.43 -23.51 8.37
N PRO A 130 4.21 -23.43 8.94
CA PRO A 130 3.18 -24.44 8.72
C PRO A 130 2.76 -24.54 7.25
N TYR A 131 2.67 -23.40 6.57
CA TYR A 131 2.34 -23.33 5.14
C TYR A 131 3.46 -23.92 4.30
N LEU A 132 4.72 -23.57 4.59
CA LEU A 132 5.88 -24.10 3.90
C LEU A 132 5.95 -25.64 4.02
N ALA A 133 5.74 -26.18 5.23
CA ALA A 133 5.72 -27.61 5.46
C ALA A 133 4.58 -28.31 4.69
N ARG A 134 3.38 -27.71 4.67
CA ARG A 134 2.22 -28.22 3.93
C ARG A 134 2.47 -28.26 2.43
N TYR A 135 2.91 -27.14 1.84
CA TYR A 135 3.01 -26.99 0.38
C TYR A 135 4.31 -27.53 -0.24
N LYS A 136 5.25 -28.06 0.57
CA LYS A 136 6.39 -28.87 0.10
C LYS A 136 6.02 -30.26 -0.43
N VAL A 137 4.76 -30.68 -0.25
CA VAL A 137 4.22 -31.97 -0.70
C VAL A 137 3.29 -31.76 -1.89
N SER A 138 3.44 -32.57 -2.95
CA SER A 138 2.64 -32.43 -4.19
C SER A 138 1.14 -32.53 -3.95
N GLY A 139 0.70 -33.43 -3.07
CA GLY A 139 -0.72 -33.62 -2.77
C GLY A 139 -1.41 -32.39 -2.17
N ALA A 140 -0.67 -31.46 -1.54
CA ALA A 140 -1.24 -30.25 -0.96
C ALA A 140 -1.73 -29.24 -2.02
N TRP A 141 -1.27 -29.39 -3.26
CA TRP A 141 -1.66 -28.54 -4.40
C TRP A 141 -2.93 -29.04 -5.11
N ASN A 142 -3.44 -30.22 -4.74
CA ASN A 142 -4.67 -30.75 -5.31
C ASN A 142 -5.86 -29.89 -4.89
N GLY A 143 -6.55 -29.29 -5.88
CA GLY A 143 -7.75 -28.49 -5.62
C GLY A 143 -7.52 -27.13 -4.96
N ILE A 144 -6.29 -26.60 -4.92
CA ILE A 144 -6.03 -25.24 -4.40
C ILE A 144 -6.78 -24.19 -5.24
N ARG A 145 -7.70 -23.46 -4.61
CA ARG A 145 -8.55 -22.41 -5.22
C ARG A 145 -9.00 -21.40 -4.15
N GLY A 146 -9.41 -20.20 -4.57
CA GLY A 146 -10.00 -19.18 -3.69
C GLY A 146 -9.12 -18.85 -2.49
N ASP A 147 -9.69 -18.80 -1.29
CA ASP A 147 -8.99 -18.45 -0.04
C ASP A 147 -7.73 -19.28 0.21
N ALA A 148 -7.73 -20.57 -0.17
CA ALA A 148 -6.56 -21.42 -0.01
C ALA A 148 -5.39 -20.99 -0.90
N ALA A 149 -5.67 -20.44 -2.08
CA ALA A 149 -4.66 -19.85 -2.96
C ALA A 149 -4.16 -18.52 -2.40
N SER A 150 -5.06 -17.63 -1.94
CA SER A 150 -4.69 -16.35 -1.34
C SER A 150 -3.81 -16.53 -0.10
N LEU A 151 -4.20 -17.40 0.83
CA LEU A 151 -3.40 -17.72 2.02
C LEU A 151 -2.05 -18.32 1.66
N ALA A 152 -1.98 -19.17 0.63
CA ALA A 152 -0.70 -19.72 0.17
C ALA A 152 0.21 -18.61 -0.39
N ILE A 153 -0.35 -17.64 -1.14
CA ILE A 153 0.40 -16.50 -1.66
C ILE A 153 0.95 -15.65 -0.51
N ASP A 154 0.10 -15.24 0.43
CA ASP A 154 0.45 -14.36 1.54
C ASP A 154 1.60 -14.93 2.39
N HIS A 155 1.54 -16.24 2.66
CA HIS A 155 2.52 -16.90 3.51
C HIS A 155 3.79 -17.38 2.77
N LEU A 156 3.73 -17.64 1.46
CA LEU A 156 4.82 -18.30 0.75
C LEU A 156 5.55 -17.43 -0.28
N ALA A 157 4.87 -16.45 -0.90
CA ALA A 157 5.44 -15.72 -2.04
C ALA A 157 6.64 -14.84 -1.65
N HIS A 158 6.68 -14.36 -0.41
CA HIS A 158 7.76 -13.53 0.11
C HIS A 158 8.99 -14.32 0.60
N LEU A 159 8.94 -15.65 0.59
CA LEU A 159 10.01 -16.50 1.13
C LEU A 159 11.26 -16.47 0.25
N PRO A 160 12.47 -16.61 0.84
CA PRO A 160 13.75 -16.52 0.12
C PRO A 160 14.01 -17.80 -0.70
N MET A 161 13.36 -17.91 -1.86
CA MET A 161 13.57 -19.01 -2.82
C MET A 161 14.93 -18.86 -3.52
N ALA A 162 15.65 -19.98 -3.67
CA ALA A 162 16.94 -19.96 -4.34
C ALA A 162 16.76 -19.76 -5.85
N ARG A 163 17.09 -18.56 -6.33
CA ARG A 163 17.13 -18.18 -7.75
C ARG A 163 18.53 -17.78 -8.20
N ALA A 164 19.56 -18.31 -7.54
CA ALA A 164 20.95 -17.98 -7.80
C ALA A 164 21.33 -18.35 -9.24
N GLY A 165 21.95 -17.40 -9.96
CA GLY A 165 22.38 -17.59 -11.34
C GLY A 165 21.34 -17.21 -12.42
N GLU A 166 20.09 -16.90 -12.06
CA GLU A 166 19.12 -16.40 -13.03
C GLU A 166 19.32 -14.91 -13.31
N GLU A 167 19.38 -14.58 -14.60
CA GLU A 167 19.48 -13.20 -15.07
C GLU A 167 18.16 -12.45 -14.82
N GLU A 168 18.24 -11.21 -14.34
CA GLU A 168 17.06 -10.40 -14.02
C GLU A 168 16.12 -10.21 -15.22
N GLN A 169 16.67 -10.08 -16.42
CA GLN A 169 15.87 -9.90 -17.65
C GLN A 169 15.03 -11.14 -17.97
N ALA A 170 15.55 -12.34 -17.73
CA ALA A 170 14.81 -13.57 -17.89
C ALA A 170 13.62 -13.62 -16.91
N ARG A 171 13.81 -13.20 -15.65
CA ARG A 171 12.73 -13.14 -14.65
C ARG A 171 11.65 -12.12 -15.00
N ARG A 172 12.04 -10.96 -15.52
CA ARG A 172 11.09 -9.95 -16.01
C ARG A 172 10.28 -10.46 -17.19
N PHE A 173 10.93 -11.21 -18.08
CA PHE A 173 10.27 -11.86 -19.20
C PHE A 173 9.29 -12.94 -18.73
N ASP A 174 9.72 -13.84 -17.83
CA ASP A 174 8.82 -14.85 -17.25
C ASP A 174 7.59 -14.21 -16.59
N LEU A 175 7.77 -13.12 -15.83
CA LEU A 175 6.66 -12.38 -15.22
C LEU A 175 5.72 -11.76 -16.26
N LEU A 176 6.24 -11.23 -17.37
CA LEU A 176 5.42 -10.71 -18.46
C LEU A 176 4.55 -11.83 -19.06
N LEU A 177 5.14 -12.98 -19.35
CA LEU A 177 4.44 -14.12 -19.96
C LEU A 177 3.40 -14.71 -19.01
N TRP A 178 3.73 -14.92 -17.73
CA TRP A 178 2.76 -15.39 -16.74
C TRP A 178 1.60 -14.40 -16.53
N THR A 179 1.85 -13.09 -16.70
CA THR A 179 0.79 -12.08 -16.68
C THR A 179 -0.13 -12.20 -17.89
N LEU A 180 0.44 -12.38 -19.09
CA LEU A 180 -0.31 -12.60 -20.32
C LEU A 180 -1.14 -13.90 -20.26
N GLU A 181 -0.53 -15.00 -19.79
CA GLU A 181 -1.18 -16.30 -19.60
C GLU A 181 -2.38 -16.20 -18.66
N LEU A 182 -2.24 -15.51 -17.52
CA LEU A 182 -3.36 -15.31 -16.59
C LEU A 182 -4.47 -14.45 -17.19
N GLY A 183 -4.11 -13.43 -17.94
CA GLY A 183 -5.09 -12.58 -18.60
C GLY A 183 -5.86 -13.26 -19.73
N LEU A 184 -5.51 -14.50 -20.11
CA LEU A 184 -6.33 -15.32 -21.02
C LEU A 184 -7.55 -15.89 -20.30
N PHE A 185 -7.47 -16.07 -18.97
CA PHE A 185 -8.56 -16.61 -18.14
C PHE A 185 -9.41 -15.50 -17.53
N GLU A 186 -8.79 -14.37 -17.15
CA GLU A 186 -9.46 -13.22 -16.55
C GLU A 186 -9.21 -11.95 -17.36
N PRO A 187 -10.23 -11.14 -17.69
CA PRO A 187 -10.03 -9.88 -18.38
C PRO A 187 -9.10 -8.93 -17.59
N ASP A 188 -7.90 -8.66 -18.13
CA ASP A 188 -6.95 -7.68 -17.58
C ASP A 188 -6.78 -6.52 -18.57
N PRO A 189 -7.10 -5.25 -18.18
CA PRO A 189 -6.90 -4.09 -19.04
C PRO A 189 -5.44 -3.89 -19.48
N ARG A 190 -4.48 -4.53 -18.80
CA ARG A 190 -3.05 -4.50 -19.14
C ARG A 190 -2.65 -5.50 -20.21
N GLN A 191 -3.57 -6.36 -20.68
CA GLN A 191 -3.30 -7.33 -21.75
C GLN A 191 -2.75 -6.67 -23.01
N VAL A 192 -3.47 -5.70 -23.58
CA VAL A 192 -3.07 -5.02 -24.82
C VAL A 192 -1.70 -4.34 -24.69
N PRO A 193 -1.41 -3.55 -23.62
CA PRO A 193 -0.07 -3.04 -23.38
C PRO A 193 1.01 -4.10 -23.22
N ASN A 194 0.71 -5.25 -22.60
CA ASN A 194 1.69 -6.31 -22.38
C ASN A 194 1.99 -7.10 -23.66
N PHE A 195 1.00 -7.35 -24.52
CA PHE A 195 1.24 -7.92 -25.86
C PHE A 195 2.07 -7.00 -26.73
N LYS A 196 1.86 -5.67 -26.65
CA LYS A 196 2.74 -4.69 -27.32
C LYS A 196 4.19 -4.77 -26.84
N LYS A 197 4.40 -4.93 -25.53
CA LYS A 197 5.76 -5.12 -24.98
C LYS A 197 6.39 -6.43 -25.47
N LEU A 198 5.60 -7.51 -25.53
CA LEU A 198 6.06 -8.79 -26.06
C LEU A 198 6.45 -8.67 -27.54
N ALA A 199 5.63 -8.01 -28.36
CA ALA A 199 5.92 -7.76 -29.78
C ALA A 199 7.26 -7.02 -29.98
N VAL A 200 7.53 -5.98 -29.19
CA VAL A 200 8.81 -5.26 -29.23
C VAL A 200 9.99 -6.17 -28.90
N LEU A 201 9.84 -7.09 -27.93
CA LEU A 201 10.89 -8.04 -27.59
C LEU A 201 11.10 -9.09 -28.69
N VAL A 202 10.02 -9.54 -29.35
CA VAL A 202 10.06 -10.47 -30.48
C VAL A 202 10.78 -9.84 -31.67
N GLU A 203 10.41 -8.62 -32.06
CA GLU A 203 11.08 -7.85 -33.12
C GLU A 203 12.57 -7.66 -32.81
N ALA A 204 12.90 -7.27 -31.58
CA ALA A 204 14.30 -7.10 -31.15
C ALA A 204 15.11 -8.41 -31.18
N LEU A 205 14.47 -9.57 -31.01
CA LEU A 205 15.13 -10.87 -31.19
C LEU A 205 15.26 -11.24 -32.67
N LEU A 206 14.28 -10.93 -33.52
CA LEU A 206 14.39 -11.14 -34.97
C LEU A 206 15.58 -10.39 -35.58
N ASP A 207 15.89 -9.19 -35.07
CA ASP A 207 17.08 -8.42 -35.44
C ASP A 207 18.41 -9.09 -35.01
N LYS A 208 18.36 -10.12 -34.16
CA LYS A 208 19.51 -10.84 -33.60
C LYS A 208 19.69 -12.25 -34.19
N THR A 209 19.07 -12.53 -35.33
CA THR A 209 19.19 -13.81 -36.07
C THR A 209 20.62 -14.17 -36.51
N THR A 210 21.58 -13.26 -36.42
CA THR A 210 23.02 -13.59 -36.58
C THR A 210 23.56 -14.49 -35.46
N ILE A 211 22.90 -14.53 -34.30
CA ILE A 211 23.24 -15.41 -33.19
C ILE A 211 22.61 -16.79 -33.43
N PRO A 212 23.38 -17.90 -33.47
CA PRO A 212 22.84 -19.22 -33.82
C PRO A 212 21.67 -19.70 -32.96
N ALA A 213 21.69 -19.41 -31.66
CA ALA A 213 20.61 -19.77 -30.74
C ALA A 213 19.31 -18.99 -31.03
N VAL A 214 19.42 -17.75 -31.53
CA VAL A 214 18.26 -16.94 -31.94
C VAL A 214 17.76 -17.39 -33.31
N ALA A 215 18.67 -17.67 -34.25
CA ALA A 215 18.33 -18.21 -35.57
C ALA A 215 17.50 -19.51 -35.48
N GLN A 216 17.80 -20.39 -34.52
CA GLN A 216 17.04 -21.61 -34.29
C GLN A 216 15.58 -21.35 -33.87
N GLN A 217 15.31 -20.22 -33.22
CA GLN A 217 13.96 -19.81 -32.80
C GLN A 217 13.29 -18.85 -33.77
N ALA A 218 13.91 -18.54 -34.93
CA ALA A 218 13.33 -17.64 -35.93
C ALA A 218 11.92 -18.05 -36.39
N PRO A 219 11.59 -19.34 -36.64
CA PRO A 219 10.23 -19.72 -37.04
C PRO A 219 9.17 -19.34 -36.00
N LEU A 220 9.48 -19.53 -34.71
CA LEU A 220 8.59 -19.17 -33.60
C LEU A 220 8.44 -17.64 -33.51
N LEU A 221 9.54 -16.90 -33.65
CA LEU A 221 9.51 -15.43 -33.61
C LEU A 221 8.72 -14.83 -34.79
N GLU A 222 8.83 -15.41 -35.98
CA GLU A 222 8.07 -15.00 -37.18
C GLU A 222 6.57 -15.26 -36.99
N GLU A 223 6.21 -16.42 -36.44
CA GLU A 223 4.82 -16.74 -36.09
C GLU A 223 4.23 -15.77 -35.07
N MET A 224 4.98 -15.48 -34.00
CA MET A 224 4.58 -14.51 -32.97
C MET A 224 4.48 -13.08 -33.48
N SER A 225 5.19 -12.74 -34.56
CA SER A 225 5.15 -11.42 -35.20
C SER A 225 3.94 -11.24 -36.13
N ALA A 226 3.12 -12.27 -36.34
CA ALA A 226 1.95 -12.17 -37.21
C ALA A 226 0.89 -11.21 -36.62
N PRO A 227 0.21 -10.39 -37.44
CA PRO A 227 -0.73 -9.36 -36.95
C PRO A 227 -1.84 -9.85 -36.03
N ASP A 228 -2.30 -11.09 -36.24
CA ASP A 228 -3.43 -11.67 -35.51
C ASP A 228 -2.98 -12.58 -34.36
N TRP A 229 -1.67 -12.80 -34.17
CA TRP A 229 -1.16 -13.73 -33.17
C TRP A 229 -1.56 -13.28 -31.75
N SER A 230 -1.37 -12.00 -31.42
CA SER A 230 -1.70 -11.48 -30.08
C SER A 230 -3.18 -11.59 -29.71
N THR A 231 -4.06 -11.69 -30.71
CA THR A 231 -5.52 -11.78 -30.49
C THR A 231 -5.95 -13.23 -30.26
N ASN A 232 -5.22 -14.19 -30.82
CA ASN A 232 -5.57 -15.61 -30.80
C ASN A 232 -4.60 -16.46 -29.97
N ALA A 233 -3.61 -15.85 -29.33
CA ALA A 233 -2.58 -16.55 -28.56
C ALA A 233 -3.19 -17.42 -27.46
N THR A 234 -2.79 -18.68 -27.45
CA THR A 234 -3.20 -19.69 -26.48
C THR A 234 -2.23 -19.75 -25.30
N TYR A 235 -2.65 -20.38 -24.21
CA TYR A 235 -1.78 -20.65 -23.07
C TYR A 235 -0.54 -21.47 -23.47
N GLU A 236 -0.73 -22.49 -24.31
CA GLU A 236 0.35 -23.38 -24.77
C GLU A 236 1.40 -22.62 -25.60
N GLU A 237 0.96 -21.72 -26.48
CA GLU A 237 1.87 -20.89 -27.29
C GLU A 237 2.65 -19.89 -26.43
N LEU A 238 2.02 -19.27 -25.42
CA LEU A 238 2.70 -18.37 -24.50
C LEU A 238 3.74 -19.11 -23.62
N GLU A 239 3.40 -20.28 -23.10
CA GLU A 239 4.32 -21.08 -22.28
C GLU A 239 5.47 -21.64 -23.13
N LEU A 240 5.20 -22.02 -24.39
CA LEU A 240 6.24 -22.38 -25.36
C LEU A 240 7.19 -21.20 -25.62
N ALA A 241 6.65 -20.02 -25.91
CA ALA A 241 7.43 -18.80 -26.11
C ALA A 241 8.26 -18.45 -24.88
N ARG A 242 7.69 -18.55 -23.68
CA ARG A 242 8.41 -18.31 -22.41
C ARG A 242 9.63 -19.21 -22.28
N ARG A 243 9.47 -20.52 -22.49
CA ARG A 243 10.55 -21.51 -22.37
C ARG A 243 11.63 -21.31 -23.43
N ALA A 244 11.23 -21.08 -24.68
CA ALA A 244 12.15 -20.95 -25.81
C ALA A 244 12.95 -19.63 -25.77
N LEU A 245 12.31 -18.52 -25.37
CA LEU A 245 12.88 -17.19 -25.54
C LEU A 245 13.54 -16.63 -24.27
N ARG A 246 13.21 -17.10 -23.06
CA ARG A 246 13.73 -16.51 -21.80
C ARG A 246 15.26 -16.41 -21.74
N GLY A 247 15.95 -17.42 -22.27
CA GLY A 247 17.42 -17.46 -22.31
C GLY A 247 18.04 -16.55 -23.37
N LEU A 248 17.24 -16.13 -24.36
CA LEU A 248 17.65 -15.30 -25.49
C LEU A 248 17.44 -13.80 -25.20
N ILE A 249 16.55 -13.42 -24.29
CA ILE A 249 16.26 -12.00 -23.99
C ILE A 249 17.52 -11.18 -23.67
N LYS A 250 18.54 -11.81 -23.09
CA LYS A 250 19.84 -11.17 -22.80
C LYS A 250 20.65 -10.74 -24.02
N THR A 251 20.35 -11.30 -25.19
CA THR A 251 21.04 -10.98 -26.45
C THR A 251 20.49 -9.73 -27.11
N ILE A 252 19.33 -9.25 -26.68
CA ILE A 252 18.80 -7.96 -27.10
C ILE A 252 19.78 -6.90 -26.59
N ASP A 253 20.29 -6.07 -27.50
CA ASP A 253 21.16 -4.96 -27.11
C ASP A 253 20.41 -4.14 -26.08
N ARG A 254 21.13 -3.68 -25.05
CA ARG A 254 20.60 -2.66 -24.15
C ARG A 254 20.46 -1.38 -24.97
N GLY A 255 19.38 -1.27 -25.74
CA GLY A 255 19.05 -0.10 -26.55
C GLY A 255 19.20 1.11 -25.65
N LYS A 256 19.95 2.12 -26.13
CA LYS A 256 20.41 3.31 -25.41
C LYS A 256 19.55 3.52 -24.18
N ARG A 257 19.97 2.94 -23.04
CA ARG A 257 19.45 3.40 -21.75
C ARG A 257 19.62 4.89 -21.86
N LYS A 258 18.57 5.67 -21.59
CA LYS A 258 18.79 7.05 -21.21
C LYS A 258 19.70 6.92 -19.98
N ALA A 259 21.01 6.99 -20.20
CA ALA A 259 21.93 7.26 -19.12
C ALA A 259 21.44 8.62 -18.70
N VAL A 260 20.65 8.64 -17.63
CA VAL A 260 20.32 9.86 -16.94
C VAL A 260 21.65 10.25 -16.29
N ILE A 261 22.53 10.82 -17.10
CA ILE A 261 23.66 11.60 -16.64
C ILE A 261 23.05 12.98 -16.47
N THR A 262 22.61 13.22 -15.26
CA THR A 262 22.21 14.54 -14.78
C THR A 262 23.48 15.33 -14.53
N ASP A 263 23.77 16.24 -15.45
CA ASP A 263 24.70 17.34 -15.26
C ASP A 263 23.85 18.59 -15.08
N PHE A 264 23.64 18.98 -13.82
CA PHE A 264 22.89 20.18 -13.46
C PHE A 264 23.91 21.24 -13.06
N GLU A 265 23.93 22.37 -13.76
CA GLU A 265 24.44 23.60 -13.16
C GLU A 265 23.32 24.14 -12.27
N ASP A 266 23.55 24.12 -10.96
CA ASP A 266 22.60 24.63 -9.97
C ASP A 266 22.42 26.14 -10.13
N GLU A 267 21.23 26.56 -10.60
CA GLU A 267 20.72 27.89 -10.26
C GLU A 267 20.05 27.80 -8.90
N LEU A 268 20.81 28.18 -7.86
CA LEU A 268 20.29 28.29 -6.49
C LEU A 268 19.13 29.29 -6.46
N GLY A 269 17.91 28.76 -6.37
CA GLY A 269 16.73 29.53 -5.98
C GLY A 269 16.85 30.02 -4.54
N GLY A 270 16.08 31.07 -4.20
CA GLY A 270 16.09 31.64 -2.85
C GLY A 270 15.74 30.59 -1.79
N LEU A 271 16.60 30.45 -0.79
CA LEU A 271 16.40 29.57 0.36
C LEU A 271 15.16 30.01 1.16
N THR A 272 14.16 29.14 1.20
CA THR A 272 13.06 29.23 2.16
C THR A 272 13.44 28.46 3.41
N ALA A 273 13.60 29.17 4.53
CA ALA A 273 13.69 28.54 5.83
C ALA A 273 12.30 28.00 6.19
N VAL A 274 12.20 26.69 6.31
CA VAL A 274 11.04 25.98 6.85
C VAL A 274 11.43 25.55 8.27
N GLU A 275 10.71 26.03 9.27
CA GLU A 275 10.85 25.49 10.63
C GLU A 275 10.14 24.14 10.68
N VAL A 276 10.92 23.07 10.75
CA VAL A 276 10.43 21.71 10.97
C VAL A 276 10.41 21.46 12.47
N THR A 277 9.22 21.34 13.06
CA THR A 277 9.05 20.99 14.47
C THR A 277 9.23 19.49 14.62
N ALA A 278 10.45 19.04 14.91
CA ALA A 278 10.69 17.64 15.26
C ALA A 278 10.17 17.39 16.69
N THR A 279 9.03 16.72 16.85
CA THR A 279 8.53 16.25 18.15
C THR A 279 9.21 14.94 18.57
N GLY A 280 10.54 14.98 18.62
CA GLY A 280 11.38 13.91 19.13
C GLY A 280 11.63 14.08 20.63
N GLY A 281 10.63 13.80 21.46
CA GLY A 281 10.83 13.67 22.91
C GLY A 281 9.61 14.00 23.75
N THR A 282 9.05 12.99 24.40
CA THR A 282 8.06 13.07 25.50
C THR A 282 6.64 13.58 25.19
N GLU A 283 6.24 13.72 23.94
CA GLU A 283 4.83 13.88 23.60
C GLU A 283 4.24 12.55 23.13
N ILE A 284 3.08 12.20 23.69
CA ILE A 284 2.33 11.02 23.28
C ILE A 284 1.85 11.28 21.86
N GLU A 285 2.23 10.41 20.91
CA GLU A 285 1.79 10.48 19.51
C GLU A 285 0.28 10.72 19.44
N ALA A 286 -0.16 11.62 18.55
CA ALA A 286 -1.58 11.98 18.41
C ALA A 286 -2.47 10.75 18.20
N SER A 287 -2.02 9.75 17.44
CA SER A 287 -2.73 8.47 17.27
C SER A 287 -2.86 7.65 18.55
N VAL A 288 -1.85 7.69 19.43
CA VAL A 288 -1.87 7.03 20.74
C VAL A 288 -2.81 7.76 21.68
N VAL A 289 -2.86 9.09 21.62
CA VAL A 289 -3.86 9.90 22.34
C VAL A 289 -5.26 9.59 21.81
N GLU A 290 -5.47 9.56 20.50
CA GLU A 290 -6.75 9.22 19.86
C GLU A 290 -7.22 7.82 20.24
N GLU A 291 -6.34 6.81 20.20
CA GLU A 291 -6.70 5.43 20.55
C GLU A 291 -7.03 5.30 22.04
N ARG A 292 -6.26 5.95 22.92
CA ARG A 292 -6.56 5.98 24.36
C ARG A 292 -7.87 6.71 24.65
N LEU A 293 -8.12 7.82 23.95
CA LEU A 293 -9.35 8.59 24.07
C LEU A 293 -10.55 7.79 23.54
N ARG A 294 -10.39 7.08 22.41
CA ARG A 294 -11.38 6.14 21.86
C ARG A 294 -11.75 5.07 22.88
N GLN A 295 -10.75 4.40 23.46
CA GLN A 295 -10.98 3.34 24.46
C GLN A 295 -11.68 3.87 25.73
N ALA A 296 -11.28 5.05 26.22
CA ALA A 296 -11.88 5.67 27.39
C ALA A 296 -13.35 6.06 27.14
N LEU A 297 -13.63 6.66 25.97
CA LEU A 297 -14.99 7.05 25.59
C LEU A 297 -15.89 5.86 25.26
N GLU A 298 -15.34 4.78 24.70
CA GLU A 298 -16.09 3.53 24.48
C GLU A 298 -16.53 2.87 25.79
N ALA A 299 -15.71 2.93 26.84
CA ALA A 299 -16.08 2.43 28.17
C ALA A 299 -17.29 3.17 28.75
N GLU A 300 -17.40 4.47 28.48
CA GLU A 300 -18.51 5.33 28.92
C GLU A 300 -19.70 5.37 27.95
N ALA A 301 -19.56 4.79 26.75
CA ALA A 301 -20.61 4.83 25.72
C ALA A 301 -21.90 4.09 26.14
N ALA A 302 -21.83 3.13 27.07
CA ALA A 302 -23.00 2.42 27.56
C ALA A 302 -23.86 3.27 28.53
N THR A 303 -23.21 4.15 29.31
CA THR A 303 -23.79 4.92 30.41
C THR A 303 -24.11 6.36 30.00
N ASN A 304 -23.32 6.95 29.11
CA ASN A 304 -23.47 8.34 28.71
C ASN A 304 -24.45 8.53 27.53
N LEU A 305 -25.49 9.33 27.75
CA LEU A 305 -26.54 9.57 26.74
C LEU A 305 -26.04 10.43 25.56
N SER A 306 -25.14 11.39 25.81
CA SER A 306 -24.63 12.33 24.81
C SER A 306 -23.68 11.63 23.83
N LEU A 307 -22.82 10.72 24.31
CA LEU A 307 -22.02 9.84 23.44
C LEU A 307 -22.90 8.91 22.59
N ARG A 308 -23.97 8.35 23.16
CA ARG A 308 -24.92 7.51 22.39
C ARG A 308 -25.64 8.29 21.31
N LYS A 309 -26.04 9.54 21.59
CA LYS A 309 -26.62 10.42 20.55
C LYS A 309 -25.60 10.69 19.45
N LEU A 310 -24.35 10.98 19.83
CA LEU A 310 -23.27 11.25 18.90
C LEU A 310 -22.99 10.07 17.96
N ARG A 311 -22.90 8.84 18.48
CA ARG A 311 -22.67 7.62 17.71
C ARG A 311 -23.86 7.18 16.87
N SER A 312 -25.08 7.41 17.34
CA SER A 312 -26.30 7.06 16.60
C SER A 312 -26.75 8.13 15.60
N GLY A 313 -25.96 9.18 15.37
CA GLY A 313 -26.27 10.24 14.40
C GLY A 313 -27.46 11.11 14.79
N LYS A 314 -27.82 11.15 16.08
CA LYS A 314 -28.90 12.01 16.58
C LYS A 314 -28.37 13.41 16.87
N PRO A 315 -29.16 14.47 16.62
CA PRO A 315 -28.73 15.82 16.91
C PRO A 315 -28.41 15.99 18.39
N ILE A 316 -27.27 16.61 18.67
CA ILE A 316 -26.84 16.99 20.01
C ILE A 316 -27.28 18.43 20.32
N ASN A 317 -27.56 18.73 21.58
CA ASN A 317 -27.85 20.10 22.04
C ASN A 317 -26.67 20.68 22.82
N THR A 318 -26.80 21.91 23.32
CA THR A 318 -25.73 22.58 24.09
C THR A 318 -25.36 21.84 25.37
N TYR A 319 -26.33 21.22 26.06
CA TYR A 319 -26.06 20.39 27.23
C TYR A 319 -25.25 19.14 26.87
N ASP A 320 -25.56 18.50 25.74
CA ASP A 320 -24.81 17.36 25.24
C ASP A 320 -23.36 17.76 24.89
N VAL A 321 -23.15 18.97 24.37
CA VAL A 321 -21.81 19.53 24.11
C VAL A 321 -21.04 19.72 25.41
N ASP A 322 -21.64 20.37 26.41
CA ASP A 322 -21.00 20.58 27.73
C ASP A 322 -20.63 19.25 28.40
N GLU A 323 -21.51 18.24 28.30
CA GLU A 323 -21.27 16.90 28.85
C GLU A 323 -20.16 16.16 28.10
N LEU A 324 -20.06 16.31 26.77
CA LEU A 324 -18.97 15.72 25.97
C LEU A 324 -17.63 16.37 26.29
N GLU A 325 -17.58 17.70 26.48
CA GLU A 325 -16.36 18.39 26.92
C GLU A 325 -15.93 17.91 28.31
N ARG A 326 -16.88 17.76 29.22
CA ARG A 326 -16.63 17.22 30.56
C ARG A 326 -16.11 15.79 30.51
N LEU A 327 -16.67 14.93 29.67
CA LEU A 327 -16.21 13.55 29.49
C LEU A 327 -14.75 13.49 29.03
N VAL A 328 -14.36 14.32 28.06
CA VAL A 328 -12.97 14.37 27.59
C VAL A 328 -12.02 14.76 28.73
N ALA A 329 -12.38 15.77 29.51
CA ALA A 329 -11.61 16.20 30.67
C ALA A 329 -11.52 15.11 31.76
N GLU A 330 -12.60 14.33 31.97
CA GLU A 330 -12.66 13.25 32.97
C GLU A 330 -11.98 11.95 32.52
N CYS A 331 -11.66 11.78 31.23
CA CYS A 331 -10.94 10.59 30.73
C CYS A 331 -9.47 10.55 31.17
N HIS A 332 -8.91 11.68 31.66
CA HIS A 332 -7.51 11.81 32.11
C HIS A 332 -6.48 11.25 31.10
N VAL A 333 -6.78 11.35 29.80
CA VAL A 333 -5.87 10.94 28.74
C VAL A 333 -4.84 12.04 28.55
N GLU A 334 -3.59 11.74 28.88
CA GLU A 334 -2.45 12.63 28.67
C GLU A 334 -2.33 12.95 27.17
N GLY A 335 -2.29 14.24 26.81
CA GLY A 335 -2.31 14.74 25.43
C GLY A 335 -3.68 15.07 24.83
N ALA A 336 -4.80 14.71 25.49
CA ALA A 336 -6.14 14.92 24.92
C ALA A 336 -6.54 16.39 24.74
N GLU A 337 -6.12 17.28 25.66
CA GLU A 337 -6.38 18.72 25.51
C GLU A 337 -5.53 19.35 24.39
N GLN A 338 -4.27 18.90 24.24
CA GLN A 338 -3.40 19.36 23.15
C GLN A 338 -3.92 18.89 21.78
N LEU A 339 -4.42 17.65 21.70
CA LEU A 339 -5.09 17.11 20.52
C LEU A 339 -6.40 17.85 20.22
N ARG A 340 -7.14 18.28 21.25
CA ARG A 340 -8.33 19.13 21.06
C ARG A 340 -7.95 20.51 20.53
N GLU A 341 -6.88 21.11 21.03
CA GLU A 341 -6.39 22.43 20.59
C GLU A 341 -5.94 22.42 19.12
N SER A 342 -5.41 21.30 18.60
CA SER A 342 -5.09 21.18 17.18
C SER A 342 -6.31 21.11 16.26
N HIS A 343 -7.50 20.79 16.81
CA HIS A 343 -8.78 20.74 16.10
C HIS A 343 -9.75 21.84 16.56
N VAL A 344 -9.26 22.99 17.02
CA VAL A 344 -10.09 24.09 17.56
C VAL A 344 -11.12 24.66 16.55
N GLU A 345 -10.89 24.48 15.25
CA GLU A 345 -11.83 24.89 14.20
C GLU A 345 -13.04 23.94 14.08
N GLU A 346 -12.98 22.74 14.67
CA GLU A 346 -14.04 21.75 14.67
C GLU A 346 -14.92 21.85 15.93
N SER A 347 -16.20 21.50 15.81
CA SER A 347 -17.05 21.32 17.00
C SER A 347 -16.58 20.10 17.79
N ILE A 348 -16.71 20.14 19.13
CA ILE A 348 -16.36 18.97 19.97
C ILE A 348 -17.10 17.69 19.52
N GLY A 349 -18.34 17.83 19.06
CA GLY A 349 -19.11 16.69 18.55
C GLY A 349 -18.53 16.12 17.26
N ARG A 350 -18.04 16.95 16.33
CA ARG A 350 -17.38 16.48 15.11
C ARG A 350 -16.05 15.79 15.44
N PHE A 351 -15.22 16.45 16.24
CA PHE A 351 -13.93 15.92 16.70
C PHE A 351 -14.09 14.55 17.36
N LEU A 352 -14.96 14.44 18.37
CA LEU A 352 -15.17 13.18 19.08
C LEU A 352 -15.76 12.10 18.20
N ARG A 353 -16.59 12.46 17.22
CA ARG A 353 -17.14 11.47 16.28
C ARG A 353 -16.08 10.91 15.34
N GLY A 354 -15.11 11.72 14.93
CA GLY A 354 -13.92 11.24 14.20
C GLY A 354 -13.12 10.20 14.99
N ILE A 355 -13.13 10.32 16.32
CA ILE A 355 -12.42 9.40 17.22
C ILE A 355 -13.24 8.12 17.48
N VAL A 356 -14.51 8.24 17.88
CA VAL A 356 -15.32 7.08 18.35
C VAL A 356 -16.12 6.40 17.24
N GLY A 357 -16.21 6.99 16.06
CA GLY A 357 -17.03 6.48 14.94
C GLY A 357 -18.54 6.60 15.19
N MET A 358 -19.31 5.86 14.38
CA MET A 358 -20.77 5.79 14.45
C MET A 358 -21.26 4.36 14.52
N ASP A 359 -22.46 4.18 15.07
CA ASP A 359 -23.09 2.88 15.13
C ASP A 359 -23.57 2.49 13.71
N GLU A 360 -22.96 1.46 13.13
CA GLU A 360 -23.29 0.99 11.77
C GLU A 360 -24.80 0.78 11.55
N PRO A 361 -25.58 0.18 12.49
CA PRO A 361 -27.02 0.05 12.32
C PRO A 361 -27.76 1.38 12.21
N ALA A 362 -27.27 2.44 12.86
CA ALA A 362 -27.87 3.76 12.80
C ALA A 362 -27.58 4.44 11.46
N VAL A 363 -26.33 4.36 10.99
CA VAL A 363 -25.93 4.86 9.66
C VAL A 363 -26.71 4.11 8.57
N ARG A 364 -26.82 2.78 8.67
CA ARG A 364 -27.60 1.94 7.74
C ARG A 364 -29.05 2.38 7.68
N ALA A 365 -29.71 2.54 8.83
CA ALA A 365 -31.11 2.92 8.90
C ALA A 365 -31.39 4.29 8.24
N GLU A 366 -30.45 5.24 8.36
CA GLU A 366 -30.57 6.54 7.70
C GLU A 366 -30.51 6.41 6.18
N PHE A 367 -29.54 5.65 5.65
CA PHE A 367 -29.44 5.42 4.21
C PHE A 367 -30.60 4.58 3.67
N ASP A 368 -31.10 3.61 4.42
CA ASP A 368 -32.29 2.84 4.05
C ASP A 368 -33.52 3.73 3.95
N ALA A 369 -33.70 4.70 4.86
CA ALA A 369 -34.80 5.66 4.81
C ALA A 369 -34.69 6.61 3.61
N ILE A 370 -33.48 7.09 3.30
CA ILE A 370 -33.20 7.99 2.18
C ILE A 370 -33.39 7.28 0.82
N LEU A 371 -33.08 5.98 0.77
CA LEU A 371 -33.12 5.16 -0.43
C LEU A 371 -34.39 4.29 -0.54
N ALA A 372 -35.36 4.45 0.36
CA ALA A 372 -36.57 3.64 0.43
C ALA A 372 -37.39 3.62 -0.88
N ASP A 373 -37.41 4.73 -1.61
CA ASP A 373 -38.11 4.87 -2.90
C ASP A 373 -37.24 4.49 -4.12
N THR A 374 -36.08 3.87 -3.91
CA THR A 374 -35.14 3.50 -4.97
C THR A 374 -34.88 2.01 -5.02
N THR A 375 -34.96 1.42 -6.22
CA THR A 375 -34.56 0.03 -6.45
C THR A 375 -33.09 -0.01 -6.84
N LEU A 376 -32.24 -0.51 -5.96
CA LEU A 376 -30.80 -0.59 -6.17
C LEU A 376 -30.41 -1.89 -6.87
N ASN A 377 -29.44 -1.82 -7.77
CA ASN A 377 -28.78 -3.00 -8.33
C ASN A 377 -27.63 -3.48 -7.43
N SER A 378 -27.02 -4.64 -7.74
CA SER A 378 -25.97 -5.23 -6.92
C SER A 378 -24.74 -4.34 -6.72
N VAL A 379 -24.35 -3.54 -7.72
CA VAL A 379 -23.19 -2.62 -7.63
C VAL A 379 -23.54 -1.43 -6.72
N GLN A 380 -24.75 -0.89 -6.87
CA GLN A 380 -25.26 0.19 -6.03
C GLN A 380 -25.39 -0.22 -4.56
N ILE A 381 -25.82 -1.45 -4.28
CA ILE A 381 -25.88 -2.02 -2.93
C ILE A 381 -24.48 -2.09 -2.32
N GLN A 382 -23.49 -2.64 -3.06
CA GLN A 382 -22.11 -2.72 -2.59
C GLN A 382 -21.50 -1.35 -2.31
N PHE A 383 -21.80 -0.35 -3.15
CA PHE A 383 -21.36 1.02 -2.90
C PHE A 383 -21.97 1.61 -1.62
N VAL A 384 -23.27 1.40 -1.39
CA VAL A 384 -23.92 1.85 -0.14
C VAL A 384 -23.35 1.11 1.07
N ASP A 385 -23.05 -0.19 0.96
CA ASP A 385 -22.40 -0.96 2.02
C ASP A 385 -21.01 -0.41 2.37
N LEU A 386 -20.21 -0.08 1.35
CA LEU A 386 -18.90 0.54 1.53
C LEU A 386 -19.03 1.92 2.20
N LEU A 387 -19.98 2.74 1.76
CA LEU A 387 -20.29 4.06 2.33
C LEU A 387 -20.67 3.96 3.81
N VAL A 388 -21.62 3.08 4.13
CA VAL A 388 -22.08 2.87 5.51
C VAL A 388 -20.93 2.38 6.38
N GLY A 389 -20.13 1.42 5.90
CA GLY A 389 -18.98 0.91 6.65
C GLY A 389 -17.90 1.96 6.90
N TYR A 390 -17.65 2.83 5.92
CA TYR A 390 -16.69 3.93 6.06
C TYR A 390 -17.15 4.96 7.09
N ILE A 391 -18.40 5.44 6.98
CA ILE A 391 -18.96 6.42 7.93
C ILE A 391 -19.05 5.83 9.34
N ALA A 392 -19.39 4.54 9.48
CA ALA A 392 -19.43 3.88 10.78
C ALA A 392 -18.05 3.86 11.47
N ARG A 393 -16.96 3.67 10.70
CA ARG A 393 -15.60 3.63 11.27
C ARG A 393 -15.01 5.00 11.51
N ASN A 394 -15.12 5.89 10.52
CA ASN A 394 -14.44 7.19 10.55
C ASN A 394 -15.31 8.30 11.14
N GLY A 395 -16.61 8.04 11.33
CA GLY A 395 -17.57 8.93 11.98
C GLY A 395 -17.98 10.16 11.16
N VAL A 396 -17.16 10.57 10.20
CA VAL A 396 -17.39 11.71 9.31
C VAL A 396 -17.02 11.30 7.89
N LEU A 397 -17.74 11.87 6.92
CA LEU A 397 -17.42 11.77 5.50
C LEU A 397 -17.82 13.09 4.83
N GLU A 398 -16.94 13.61 3.99
CA GLU A 398 -17.21 14.76 3.15
C GLU A 398 -17.58 14.30 1.74
N THR A 399 -18.50 15.01 1.09
CA THR A 399 -18.98 14.61 -0.24
C THR A 399 -17.88 14.60 -1.30
N ALA A 400 -16.79 15.35 -1.09
CA ALA A 400 -15.63 15.37 -1.98
C ALA A 400 -14.79 14.08 -1.89
N GLU A 401 -14.87 13.34 -0.77
CA GLU A 401 -14.12 12.10 -0.57
C GLU A 401 -14.69 10.93 -1.38
N LEU A 402 -15.94 11.04 -1.86
CA LEU A 402 -16.59 10.03 -2.70
C LEU A 402 -15.92 9.82 -4.07
N THR A 403 -14.97 10.68 -4.45
CA THR A 403 -14.21 10.55 -5.70
C THR A 403 -12.83 9.90 -5.52
N TRP A 404 -12.46 9.56 -4.28
CA TRP A 404 -11.16 9.00 -3.92
C TRP A 404 -11.30 7.56 -3.42
N PRO A 405 -10.23 6.74 -3.47
CA PRO A 405 -10.22 5.43 -2.85
C PRO A 405 -10.69 5.47 -1.39
N PRO A 406 -11.54 4.53 -0.93
CA PRO A 406 -11.97 3.29 -1.60
C PRO A 406 -13.20 3.44 -2.52
N PHE A 407 -13.77 4.64 -2.65
CA PHE A 407 -15.05 4.86 -3.36
C PHE A 407 -14.92 4.87 -4.89
N ASP A 408 -13.71 4.90 -5.44
CA ASP A 408 -13.43 4.88 -6.88
C ASP A 408 -13.34 3.46 -7.48
N GLU A 409 -13.28 2.41 -6.64
CA GLU A 409 -13.13 1.01 -7.07
C GLU A 409 -14.28 0.50 -7.96
N TYR A 410 -15.49 1.01 -7.74
CA TYR A 410 -16.70 0.61 -8.47
C TYR A 410 -17.15 1.63 -9.53
N GLY A 411 -16.36 2.70 -9.74
CA GLY A 411 -16.74 3.89 -10.53
C GLY A 411 -17.12 5.08 -9.64
N ASN A 412 -17.23 6.27 -10.23
CA ASN A 412 -17.55 7.47 -9.45
C ASN A 412 -19.03 7.45 -9.02
N VAL A 413 -19.38 8.08 -7.90
CA VAL A 413 -20.77 8.10 -7.39
C VAL A 413 -21.78 8.59 -8.42
N VAL A 414 -21.36 9.50 -9.30
CA VAL A 414 -22.15 10.05 -10.41
C VAL A 414 -22.36 9.07 -11.57
N ASP A 415 -21.48 8.09 -11.73
CA ASP A 415 -21.56 7.06 -12.78
C ASP A 415 -22.44 5.89 -12.32
N ILE A 416 -22.47 5.64 -11.01
CA ILE A 416 -23.17 4.51 -10.40
C ILE A 416 -24.65 4.84 -10.13
N PHE A 417 -24.96 6.09 -9.79
CA PHE A 417 -26.30 6.51 -9.35
C PHE A 417 -26.90 7.61 -10.23
N SER A 418 -28.23 7.67 -10.30
CA SER A 418 -28.93 8.78 -10.95
C SER A 418 -28.70 10.10 -10.19
N ASP A 419 -28.75 11.24 -10.88
CA ASP A 419 -28.64 12.58 -10.26
C ASP A 419 -29.57 12.81 -9.06
N LYS A 420 -30.74 12.15 -9.06
CA LYS A 420 -31.69 12.20 -7.94
C LYS A 420 -31.13 11.44 -6.72
N THR A 421 -30.58 10.26 -6.95
CA THR A 421 -30.04 9.39 -5.91
C THR A 421 -28.70 9.92 -5.39
N VAL A 422 -27.83 10.46 -6.24
CA VAL A 422 -26.58 11.14 -5.81
C VAL A 422 -26.89 12.29 -4.85
N ARG A 423 -27.92 13.10 -5.17
CA ARG A 423 -28.37 14.17 -4.28
C ARG A 423 -28.91 13.64 -2.96
N ALA A 424 -29.64 12.54 -2.97
CA ALA A 424 -30.16 11.89 -1.76
C ALA A 424 -29.02 11.36 -0.87
N ILE A 425 -28.02 10.68 -1.45
CA ILE A 425 -26.81 10.21 -0.75
C ILE A 425 -26.05 11.40 -0.13
N GLY A 426 -25.79 12.45 -0.92
CA GLY A 426 -25.13 13.65 -0.42
C GLY A 426 -25.94 14.41 0.63
N GLN A 427 -27.27 14.29 0.64
CA GLN A 427 -28.11 14.82 1.71
C GLN A 427 -27.95 14.00 2.99
N GLY A 428 -27.94 12.67 2.90
CA GLY A 428 -27.71 11.79 4.05
C GLY A 428 -26.37 12.03 4.71
N ILE A 429 -25.29 12.12 3.92
CA ILE A 429 -23.96 12.48 4.42
C ILE A 429 -24.01 13.81 5.17
N ARG A 430 -24.62 14.84 4.57
CA ARG A 430 -24.75 16.15 5.22
C ARG A 430 -25.59 16.12 6.49
N GLN A 431 -26.68 15.37 6.53
CA GLN A 431 -27.52 15.25 7.74
C GLN A 431 -26.77 14.58 8.88
N LEU A 432 -26.04 13.49 8.59
CA LEU A 432 -25.19 12.83 9.57
C LEU A 432 -24.09 13.78 10.05
N THR A 433 -23.40 14.48 9.16
CA THR A 433 -22.37 15.48 9.54
C THR A 433 -22.95 16.60 10.40
N LEU A 434 -24.12 17.15 10.04
CA LEU A 434 -24.78 18.21 10.81
C LEU A 434 -25.22 17.76 12.21
N SER A 435 -25.53 16.48 12.41
CA SER A 435 -25.91 15.96 13.73
C SER A 435 -24.78 16.04 14.77
N ALA A 436 -23.52 16.27 14.35
CA ALA A 436 -22.37 16.47 15.25
C ALA A 436 -22.26 17.90 15.77
N TYR A 437 -23.09 18.80 15.27
CA TYR A 437 -23.13 20.19 15.69
C TYR A 437 -24.30 20.37 16.64
N ALA A 438 -24.12 21.25 17.62
CA ALA A 438 -25.23 21.65 18.48
C ALA A 438 -26.35 22.24 17.62
N ALA A 439 -27.54 21.66 17.74
CA ALA A 439 -28.74 22.29 17.20
C ALA A 439 -28.94 23.64 17.92
N SER A 440 -29.06 24.72 17.15
CA SER A 440 -29.32 26.06 17.67
C SER A 440 -30.73 26.20 18.25
#